data_AF-A0A1Q3UVK9-F1
#
_entry.id   AF-A0A1Q3UVK9-F1
#
_cell.length_a   1.000
_cell.length_b   1.000
_cell.length_c   1.000
_cell.angle_alpha   90.00
_cell.angle_beta   90.00
_cell.angle_gamma   90.00
#
_symmetry.space_group_name_H-M   'P 1'
#
loop_
_entity.id
_entity.type
_entity.pdbx_description
1 polymer ?
#
loop_
_entity_poly.entity_id
_entity_poly.type
_entity_poly.pdbx_seq_one_letter_code
_entity_poly.pdbx_strand_id
1 'polypeptide(L)'
;MIGRFFAEALAIWHGFGGETKGAFIGAASAVLVAAIGVFGISQQIKKQGHLNRENVADSERRRLKAKMYEEAEEVRAAVSDAAIELGNQLAFFAQELPIAALAYAERIPGPVPRSRIMQISAASSDFQNALLAMILLVERRLFIDPRIDLFKSAASSVAHDYRELFHPVFFSRAMHALPTDLPDGSGIFPYTPPAEEEAKELARIALTLAEFTHDAMAYSQDFLVEMQNLLLSDLFKTRVSHRAPPDPAKRVIRLEDFDDLNRHFSQDTAWGKWVISEEERWKRAADVATGGAAVGP
;
A
#
# COMPACT_ATOMS: atom_id res chain seq x y z
N MET A 1 -4.35 -16.72 73.44
CA MET A 1 -4.08 -15.27 73.55
C MET A 1 -5.32 -14.45 73.18
N ILE A 2 -5.99 -14.73 72.05
CA ILE A 2 -7.21 -14.01 71.60
C ILE A 2 -8.38 -14.10 72.61
N GLY A 3 -8.62 -15.25 73.22
CA GLY A 3 -9.74 -15.45 74.15
C GLY A 3 -9.67 -14.63 75.45
N ARG A 4 -8.46 -14.35 75.96
CA ARG A 4 -8.27 -13.56 77.18
C ARG A 4 -8.54 -12.07 76.93
N PHE A 5 -8.13 -11.59 75.75
CA PHE A 5 -8.37 -10.23 75.30
C PHE A 5 -9.87 -9.94 75.11
N PHE A 6 -10.62 -10.89 74.55
CA PHE A 6 -12.08 -10.77 74.40
C PHE A 6 -12.79 -10.76 75.76
N ALA A 7 -12.39 -11.62 76.69
CA ALA A 7 -12.98 -11.67 78.02
C ALA A 7 -12.75 -10.36 78.81
N GLU A 8 -11.55 -9.78 78.72
CA GLU A 8 -11.21 -8.50 79.36
C GLU A 8 -11.97 -7.32 78.70
N ALA A 9 -12.08 -7.30 77.37
CA ALA A 9 -12.85 -6.28 76.66
C ALA A 9 -14.36 -6.33 77.00
N LEU A 10 -14.93 -7.52 77.15
CA LEU A 10 -16.33 -7.72 77.56
C LEU A 10 -16.58 -7.22 78.99
N ALA A 11 -15.66 -7.51 79.92
CA ALA A 11 -15.75 -7.04 81.30
C ALA A 11 -15.74 -5.49 81.37
N ILE A 12 -14.87 -4.84 80.59
CA ILE A 12 -14.81 -3.38 80.47
C ILE A 12 -16.08 -2.82 79.83
N TRP A 13 -16.62 -3.47 78.79
CA TRP A 13 -17.85 -3.05 78.11
C TRP A 13 -19.06 -3.04 79.06
N HIS A 14 -19.21 -4.07 79.91
CA HIS A 14 -20.32 -4.14 80.84
C HIS A 14 -20.28 -3.03 81.91
N GLY A 15 -19.09 -2.49 82.24
CA GLY A 15 -18.91 -1.40 83.19
C GLY A 15 -19.34 0.00 82.72
N PHE A 16 -19.60 0.21 81.43
CA PHE A 16 -20.00 1.53 80.91
C PHE A 16 -21.51 1.81 81.04
N GLY A 17 -21.86 3.08 81.29
CA GLY A 17 -23.24 3.58 81.27
C GLY A 17 -23.86 3.60 79.85
N GLY A 18 -25.18 3.70 79.76
CA GLY A 18 -25.92 3.64 78.49
C GLY A 18 -25.51 4.72 77.47
N GLU A 19 -25.27 5.95 77.95
CA GLU A 19 -24.83 7.07 77.09
C GLU A 19 -23.45 6.83 76.47
N THR A 20 -22.49 6.34 77.26
CA THR A 20 -21.12 6.06 76.80
C THR A 20 -21.10 4.92 75.78
N LYS A 21 -21.93 3.88 75.99
CA LYS A 21 -22.13 2.79 75.02
C LYS A 21 -22.72 3.31 73.71
N GLY A 22 -23.73 4.18 73.77
CA GLY A 22 -24.33 4.83 72.61
C GLY A 22 -23.32 5.65 71.79
N ALA A 23 -22.52 6.47 72.45
CA ALA A 23 -21.46 7.25 71.80
C ALA A 23 -20.40 6.37 71.12
N PHE A 24 -20.00 5.26 71.77
CA PHE A 24 -19.03 4.33 71.20
C PHE A 24 -19.57 3.61 69.95
N ILE A 25 -20.84 3.18 69.99
CA ILE A 25 -21.51 2.56 68.83
C ILE A 25 -21.63 3.57 67.66
N GLY A 26 -22.00 4.82 67.96
CA GLY A 26 -22.05 5.90 66.97
C GLY A 26 -20.70 6.17 66.31
N ALA A 27 -19.62 6.26 67.11
CA ALA A 27 -18.27 6.44 66.58
C ALA A 27 -17.81 5.23 65.75
N ALA A 28 -18.03 4.01 66.23
CA ALA A 28 -17.65 2.79 65.52
C ALA A 28 -18.40 2.62 64.19
N SER A 29 -19.70 2.91 64.17
CA SER A 29 -20.50 2.86 62.94
C SER A 29 -20.08 3.93 61.93
N ALA A 30 -19.77 5.16 62.37
CA ALA A 30 -19.25 6.21 61.49
C ALA A 30 -17.91 5.81 60.86
N VAL A 31 -16.99 5.22 61.63
CA VAL A 31 -15.70 4.73 61.13
C VAL A 31 -15.89 3.59 60.12
N LEU A 32 -16.79 2.65 60.40
CA LEU A 32 -17.07 1.54 59.49
C LEU A 32 -17.65 2.03 58.15
N VAL A 33 -18.64 2.94 58.20
CA VAL A 33 -19.23 3.55 57.01
C VAL A 33 -18.17 4.32 56.21
N ALA A 34 -17.31 5.10 56.89
CA ALA A 34 -16.21 5.79 56.24
C ALA A 34 -15.21 4.81 55.58
N ALA A 35 -14.85 3.72 56.25
CA ALA A 35 -13.95 2.71 55.70
C ALA A 35 -14.53 1.99 54.47
N ILE A 36 -15.81 1.62 54.51
CA ILE A 36 -16.53 1.03 53.36
C ILE A 36 -16.60 2.04 52.21
N GLY A 37 -16.89 3.31 52.51
CA GLY A 37 -16.93 4.39 51.52
C GLY A 37 -15.58 4.57 50.82
N VAL A 38 -14.49 4.68 51.59
CA VAL A 38 -13.13 4.81 51.04
C VAL A 38 -12.73 3.58 50.23
N PHE A 39 -13.04 2.38 50.70
CA PHE A 39 -12.76 1.15 49.95
C PHE A 39 -13.54 1.09 48.63
N GLY A 40 -14.83 1.44 48.66
CA GLY A 40 -15.68 1.52 47.47
C GLY A 40 -15.14 2.52 46.44
N ILE A 41 -14.76 3.72 46.88
CA ILE A 41 -14.15 4.75 46.02
C ILE A 41 -12.81 4.26 45.46
N SER A 42 -11.96 3.62 46.27
CA SER A 42 -10.67 3.09 45.81
C SER A 42 -10.83 2.02 44.72
N GLN A 43 -11.81 1.11 44.89
CA GLN A 43 -12.15 0.11 43.87
C GLN A 43 -12.70 0.75 42.60
N GLN A 44 -13.56 1.77 42.73
CA GLN A 44 -14.11 2.49 41.60
C GLN A 44 -13.03 3.23 40.80
N ILE A 45 -12.09 3.91 41.47
CA ILE A 45 -10.96 4.59 40.83
C ILE A 45 -10.07 3.58 40.08
N LYS A 46 -9.80 2.40 40.67
CA LYS A 46 -9.03 1.35 39.99
C LYS A 46 -9.73 0.86 38.72
N LYS A 47 -11.04 0.59 38.80
CA LYS A 47 -11.84 0.15 37.65
C LYS A 47 -11.93 1.22 36.57
N GLN A 48 -12.16 2.49 36.95
CA GLN A 48 -12.18 3.62 36.02
C GLN A 48 -10.80 3.85 35.38
N GLY A 49 -9.72 3.72 36.14
CA GLY A 49 -8.36 3.84 35.62
C GLY A 49 -8.03 2.77 34.58
N HIS A 50 -8.47 1.52 34.79
CA HIS A 50 -8.32 0.45 33.82
C HIS A 50 -9.12 0.72 32.54
N LEU A 51 -10.43 1.02 32.67
CA LEU A 51 -11.29 1.35 31.53
C LEU A 51 -10.78 2.58 30.76
N ASN A 52 -10.25 3.58 31.46
CA ASN A 52 -9.68 4.76 30.80
C ASN A 52 -8.42 4.41 30.00
N ARG A 53 -7.54 3.54 30.53
CA ARG A 53 -6.36 3.07 29.79
C ARG A 53 -6.75 2.27 28.55
N GLU A 54 -7.76 1.40 28.66
CA GLU A 54 -8.28 0.64 27.51
C GLU A 54 -8.89 1.57 26.47
N ASN A 55 -9.73 2.53 26.88
CA ASN A 55 -10.32 3.52 25.98
C ASN A 55 -9.26 4.38 25.27
N VAL A 56 -8.20 4.80 25.98
CA VAL A 56 -7.08 5.54 25.39
C VAL A 56 -6.31 4.66 24.40
N ALA A 57 -6.02 3.41 24.76
CA ALA A 57 -5.32 2.47 23.87
C ALA A 57 -6.15 2.18 22.61
N ASP A 58 -7.45 1.96 22.74
CA ASP A 58 -8.36 1.72 21.61
C ASP A 58 -8.49 2.96 20.72
N SER A 59 -8.56 4.16 21.31
CA SER A 59 -8.57 5.42 20.57
C SER A 59 -7.27 5.60 19.75
N GLU A 60 -6.12 5.35 20.36
CA GLU A 60 -4.82 5.42 19.67
C GLU A 60 -4.70 4.38 18.56
N ARG A 61 -5.18 3.15 18.78
CA ARG A 61 -5.23 2.12 17.72
C ARG A 61 -6.09 2.56 16.54
N ARG A 62 -7.26 3.14 16.79
CA ARG A 62 -8.15 3.65 15.72
C ARG A 62 -7.51 4.80 14.96
N ARG A 63 -6.87 5.73 15.68
CA ARG A 63 -6.12 6.83 15.07
C ARG A 63 -4.99 6.32 14.17
N LEU A 64 -4.24 5.32 14.65
CA LEU A 64 -3.16 4.71 13.89
C LEU A 64 -3.69 3.96 12.65
N LYS A 65 -4.78 3.19 12.77
CA LYS A 65 -5.45 2.53 11.65
C LYS A 65 -5.90 3.53 10.58
N ALA A 66 -6.55 4.62 11.00
CA ALA A 66 -6.98 5.68 10.10
C ALA A 66 -5.81 6.31 9.35
N LYS A 67 -4.72 6.64 10.06
CA LYS A 67 -3.50 7.18 9.44
C LYS A 67 -2.88 6.21 8.42
N MET A 68 -2.81 4.91 8.73
CA MET A 68 -2.26 3.93 7.79
C MET A 68 -3.13 3.79 6.54
N TYR A 69 -4.45 3.91 6.68
CA TYR A 69 -5.37 3.90 5.55
C TYR A 69 -5.23 5.17 4.69
N GLU A 70 -5.13 6.35 5.31
CA GLU A 70 -4.89 7.63 4.64
C GLU A 70 -3.60 7.58 3.79
N GLU A 71 -2.50 7.07 4.34
CA GLU A 71 -1.26 6.90 3.58
C GLU A 71 -1.40 5.92 2.40
N ALA A 72 -2.23 4.88 2.54
CA ALA A 72 -2.54 3.95 1.44
C ALA A 72 -3.39 4.61 0.35
N GLU A 73 -4.34 5.46 0.74
CA GLU A 73 -5.16 6.25 -0.18
C GLU A 73 -4.32 7.25 -0.96
N GLU A 74 -3.42 8.00 -0.31
CA GLU A 74 -2.50 8.95 -0.94
C GLU A 74 -1.64 8.27 -2.01
N VAL A 75 -1.04 7.12 -1.68
CA VAL A 75 -0.21 6.36 -2.61
C VAL A 75 -1.02 5.80 -3.77
N ARG A 76 -2.22 5.27 -3.51
CA ARG A 76 -3.13 4.80 -4.57
C ARG A 76 -3.51 5.94 -5.50
N ALA A 77 -3.82 7.12 -4.96
CA ALA A 77 -4.17 8.30 -5.75
C ALA A 77 -2.98 8.71 -6.64
N ALA A 78 -1.76 8.77 -6.09
CA ALA A 78 -0.56 9.07 -6.87
C ALA A 78 -0.32 8.08 -8.02
N VAL A 79 -0.49 6.77 -7.78
CA VAL A 79 -0.40 5.76 -8.84
C VAL A 79 -1.49 5.98 -9.89
N SER A 80 -2.73 6.23 -9.47
CA SER A 80 -3.86 6.45 -10.37
C SER A 80 -3.66 7.67 -11.25
N ASP A 81 -3.27 8.81 -10.68
CA ASP A 81 -3.11 10.07 -11.41
C ASP A 81 -1.96 9.96 -12.42
N ALA A 82 -0.81 9.40 -12.01
CA ALA A 82 0.32 9.21 -12.92
C ALA A 82 0.01 8.20 -14.04
N ALA A 83 -0.73 7.12 -13.73
CA ALA A 83 -1.14 6.13 -14.71
C ALA A 83 -2.16 6.69 -15.73
N ILE A 84 -3.09 7.53 -15.29
CA ILE A 84 -4.06 8.21 -16.17
C ILE A 84 -3.33 9.18 -17.10
N GLU A 85 -2.43 10.01 -16.58
CA GLU A 85 -1.68 10.97 -17.38
C GLU A 85 -0.84 10.26 -18.46
N LEU A 86 -0.04 9.27 -18.05
CA LEU A 86 0.76 8.49 -18.98
C LEU A 86 -0.11 7.71 -20.00
N GLY A 87 -1.19 7.07 -19.53
CA GLY A 87 -2.12 6.34 -20.39
C GLY A 87 -2.75 7.23 -21.47
N ASN A 88 -3.16 8.44 -21.10
CA ASN A 88 -3.69 9.42 -22.05
C ASN A 88 -2.65 9.83 -23.08
N GLN A 89 -1.41 10.12 -22.66
CA GLN A 89 -0.34 10.50 -23.60
C GLN A 89 -0.01 9.36 -24.57
N LEU A 90 0.02 8.11 -24.10
CA LEU A 90 0.24 6.93 -24.95
C LEU A 90 -0.93 6.71 -25.93
N ALA A 91 -2.17 6.94 -25.50
CA ALA A 91 -3.35 6.84 -26.35
C ALA A 91 -3.36 7.92 -27.45
N PHE A 92 -3.04 9.18 -27.11
CA PHE A 92 -2.90 10.25 -28.09
C PHE A 92 -1.78 9.96 -29.08
N PHE A 93 -0.62 9.49 -28.60
CA PHE A 93 0.47 9.04 -29.46
C PHE A 93 0.00 7.96 -30.46
N ALA A 94 -0.69 6.94 -29.96
CA ALA A 94 -1.16 5.80 -30.76
C ALA A 94 -2.19 6.21 -31.83
N GLN A 95 -2.90 7.32 -31.62
CA GLN A 95 -3.85 7.88 -32.58
C GLN A 95 -3.16 8.82 -33.58
N GLU A 96 -2.32 9.74 -33.11
CA GLU A 96 -1.74 10.80 -33.94
C GLU A 96 -0.71 10.28 -34.94
N LEU A 97 0.16 9.34 -34.51
CA LEU A 97 1.29 8.89 -35.33
C LEU A 97 0.85 8.15 -36.61
N PRO A 98 -0.09 7.17 -36.56
CA PRO A 98 -0.58 6.52 -37.78
C PRO A 98 -1.28 7.49 -38.75
N ILE A 99 -2.01 8.47 -38.23
CA ILE A 99 -2.68 9.49 -39.06
C ILE A 99 -1.64 10.33 -39.82
N ALA A 100 -0.58 10.77 -39.13
CA ALA A 100 0.50 11.55 -39.75
C ALA A 100 1.25 10.73 -40.81
N ALA A 101 1.54 9.46 -40.52
CA ALA A 101 2.22 8.56 -41.45
C ALA A 101 1.38 8.28 -42.72
N LEU A 102 0.08 8.02 -42.57
CA LEU A 102 -0.83 7.82 -43.70
C LEU A 102 -0.93 9.07 -44.58
N ALA A 103 -1.12 10.24 -43.98
CA ALA A 103 -1.20 11.49 -44.73
C ALA A 103 0.07 11.77 -45.53
N TYR A 104 1.24 11.48 -44.94
CA TYR A 104 2.52 11.60 -45.63
C TYR A 104 2.66 10.62 -46.79
N ALA A 105 2.26 9.36 -46.60
CA ALA A 105 2.29 8.33 -47.65
C ALA A 105 1.40 8.70 -48.85
N GLU A 106 0.23 9.29 -48.59
CA GLU A 106 -0.71 9.75 -49.62
C GLU A 106 -0.34 11.12 -50.23
N ARG A 107 0.73 11.76 -49.75
CA ARG A 107 1.16 13.11 -50.16
C ARG A 107 0.09 14.18 -49.94
N ILE A 108 -0.75 13.99 -48.93
CA ILE A 108 -1.74 14.98 -48.52
C ILE A 108 -1.24 15.75 -47.29
N PRO A 109 -1.66 17.02 -47.12
CA PRO A 109 -1.33 17.76 -45.90
C PRO A 109 -1.89 17.03 -44.65
N GLY A 110 -0.99 16.56 -43.79
CA GLY A 110 -1.31 15.87 -42.55
C GLY A 110 -1.02 16.72 -41.32
N PRO A 111 -1.70 16.46 -40.18
CA PRO A 111 -1.35 17.10 -38.92
C PRO A 111 0.02 16.61 -38.44
N VAL A 112 0.82 17.53 -37.88
CA VAL A 112 2.01 17.15 -37.11
C VAL A 112 1.55 16.64 -35.74
N PRO A 113 2.01 15.45 -35.28
CA PRO A 113 1.67 14.96 -33.94
C PRO A 113 1.99 15.98 -32.85
N ARG A 114 1.11 16.11 -31.87
CA ARG A 114 1.31 16.99 -30.70
C ARG A 114 2.12 16.28 -29.61
N SER A 115 2.04 14.96 -29.59
CA SER A 115 2.81 14.11 -28.69
C SER A 115 4.31 14.38 -28.82
N ARG A 116 5.02 14.40 -27.67
CA ARG A 116 6.48 14.58 -27.60
C ARG A 116 7.09 13.48 -26.75
N ILE A 117 8.19 12.89 -27.24
CA ILE A 117 8.85 11.80 -26.51
C ILE A 117 9.32 12.24 -25.11
N MET A 118 9.75 13.49 -24.96
CA MET A 118 10.19 14.01 -23.67
C MET A 118 9.04 14.16 -22.66
N GLN A 119 7.83 14.50 -23.12
CA GLN A 119 6.65 14.57 -22.26
C GLN A 119 6.22 13.17 -21.81
N ILE A 120 6.16 12.22 -22.74
CA ILE A 120 5.85 10.80 -22.45
C ILE A 120 6.90 10.21 -21.50
N SER A 121 8.17 10.54 -21.69
CA SER A 121 9.25 10.09 -20.80
C SER A 121 9.17 10.69 -19.39
N ALA A 122 8.71 11.93 -19.25
CA ALA A 122 8.47 12.55 -17.95
C ALA A 122 7.30 11.86 -17.24
N ALA A 123 6.17 11.71 -17.91
CA ALA A 123 5.01 10.97 -17.38
C ALA A 123 5.35 9.51 -17.03
N SER A 124 6.20 8.86 -17.84
CA SER A 124 6.74 7.53 -17.55
C SER A 124 7.56 7.48 -16.27
N SER A 125 8.39 8.50 -16.04
CA SER A 125 9.20 8.60 -14.80
C SER A 125 8.28 8.79 -13.59
N ASP A 126 7.29 9.65 -13.69
CA ASP A 126 6.32 9.92 -12.61
C ASP A 126 5.52 8.66 -12.26
N PHE A 127 5.06 7.91 -13.27
CA PHE A 127 4.38 6.63 -13.09
C PHE A 127 5.26 5.60 -12.37
N GLN A 128 6.52 5.43 -12.78
CA GLN A 128 7.45 4.50 -12.13
C GLN A 128 7.75 4.91 -10.69
N ASN A 129 7.91 6.21 -10.42
CA ASN A 129 8.11 6.73 -9.07
C ASN A 129 6.90 6.46 -8.18
N ALA A 130 5.68 6.63 -8.69
CA ALA A 130 4.46 6.32 -7.95
C ALA A 130 4.33 4.81 -7.63
N LEU A 131 4.64 3.94 -8.59
CA LEU A 131 4.69 2.49 -8.36
C LEU A 131 5.74 2.10 -7.31
N LEU A 132 6.92 2.71 -7.35
CA LEU A 132 7.96 2.48 -6.35
C LEU A 132 7.49 2.93 -4.95
N ALA A 133 6.80 4.07 -4.84
CA ALA A 133 6.23 4.54 -3.58
C ALA A 133 5.22 3.54 -3.02
N MET A 134 4.41 2.91 -3.88
CA MET A 134 3.49 1.83 -3.49
C MET A 134 4.23 0.60 -2.97
N ILE A 135 5.26 0.14 -3.68
CA ILE A 135 6.12 -0.98 -3.25
C ILE A 135 6.70 -0.71 -1.85
N LEU A 136 7.30 0.47 -1.65
CA LEU A 136 7.91 0.86 -0.36
C LEU A 136 6.86 1.02 0.75
N LEU A 137 5.64 1.44 0.43
CA LEU A 137 4.55 1.47 1.40
C LEU A 137 4.20 0.04 1.85
N VAL A 138 4.00 -0.88 0.91
CA VAL A 138 3.68 -2.29 1.21
C VAL A 138 4.75 -2.91 2.11
N GLU A 139 6.03 -2.74 1.78
CA GLU A 139 7.15 -3.27 2.57
C GLU A 139 7.16 -2.74 4.01
N ARG A 140 6.91 -1.45 4.20
CA ARG A 140 6.86 -0.83 5.54
C ARG A 140 5.64 -1.27 6.34
N ARG A 141 4.62 -1.86 5.71
CA ARG A 141 3.34 -2.22 6.31
C ARG A 141 3.10 -3.72 6.45
N LEU A 142 4.09 -4.57 6.17
CA LEU A 142 4.00 -6.04 6.32
C LEU A 142 3.60 -6.50 7.73
N PHE A 143 3.81 -5.67 8.76
CA PHE A 143 3.38 -5.98 10.13
C PHE A 143 1.85 -5.97 10.31
N ILE A 144 1.09 -5.41 9.37
CA ILE A 144 -0.39 -5.44 9.38
C ILE A 144 -0.88 -6.86 9.04
N ASP A 145 -0.45 -7.37 7.90
CA ASP A 145 -0.68 -8.73 7.42
C ASP A 145 0.43 -9.10 6.43
N PRO A 146 1.23 -10.16 6.65
CA PRO A 146 2.33 -10.50 5.74
C PRO A 146 1.90 -10.79 4.30
N ARG A 147 0.64 -11.18 4.08
CA ARG A 147 0.12 -11.50 2.74
C ARG A 147 -0.01 -10.28 1.84
N ILE A 148 0.04 -9.06 2.38
CA ILE A 148 0.04 -7.85 1.55
C ILE A 148 1.31 -7.72 0.70
N ASP A 149 2.37 -8.50 0.97
CA ASP A 149 3.57 -8.56 0.11
C ASP A 149 3.21 -8.96 -1.33
N LEU A 150 2.07 -9.63 -1.54
CA LEU A 150 1.53 -9.92 -2.84
C LEU A 150 1.37 -8.68 -3.73
N PHE A 151 0.99 -7.54 -3.15
CA PHE A 151 0.84 -6.28 -3.87
C PHE A 151 2.19 -5.70 -4.32
N LYS A 152 3.27 -5.96 -3.57
CA LYS A 152 4.63 -5.64 -4.01
C LYS A 152 4.96 -6.43 -5.27
N SER A 153 4.79 -7.76 -5.23
CA SER A 153 5.08 -8.63 -6.37
C SER A 153 4.26 -8.27 -7.61
N ALA A 154 2.99 -7.91 -7.44
CA ALA A 154 2.14 -7.45 -8.53
C ALA A 154 2.62 -6.11 -9.13
N ALA A 155 2.90 -5.11 -8.29
CA ALA A 155 3.43 -3.82 -8.74
C ALA A 155 4.81 -3.97 -9.41
N SER A 156 5.69 -4.81 -8.87
CA SER A 156 6.99 -5.13 -9.46
C SER A 156 6.85 -5.83 -10.81
N SER A 157 5.85 -6.72 -10.98
CA SER A 157 5.56 -7.35 -12.27
C SER A 157 5.19 -6.32 -13.32
N VAL A 158 4.27 -5.41 -13.01
CA VAL A 158 3.88 -4.33 -13.94
C VAL A 158 5.08 -3.43 -14.26
N ALA A 159 5.84 -3.01 -13.25
CA ALA A 159 7.00 -2.14 -13.44
C ALA A 159 8.08 -2.80 -14.31
N HIS A 160 8.33 -4.10 -14.11
CA HIS A 160 9.28 -4.87 -14.91
C HIS A 160 8.86 -4.94 -16.37
N ASP A 161 7.63 -5.39 -16.64
CA ASP A 161 7.12 -5.59 -18.00
C ASP A 161 7.02 -4.27 -18.76
N TYR A 162 6.58 -3.21 -18.06
CA TYR A 162 6.59 -1.85 -18.58
C TYR A 162 8.00 -1.40 -18.95
N ARG A 163 8.99 -1.57 -18.07
CA ARG A 163 10.37 -1.11 -18.29
C ARG A 163 11.05 -1.84 -19.45
N GLU A 164 10.83 -3.14 -19.56
CA GLU A 164 11.35 -3.99 -20.65
C GLU A 164 10.75 -3.60 -22.01
N LEU A 165 9.52 -3.07 -22.05
CA LEU A 165 8.93 -2.60 -23.29
C LEU A 165 9.25 -1.13 -23.57
N PHE A 166 9.24 -0.28 -22.54
CA PHE A 166 9.35 1.17 -22.69
C PHE A 166 10.74 1.58 -23.17
N HIS A 167 11.82 1.25 -22.47
CA HIS A 167 13.14 1.79 -22.81
C HIS A 167 13.77 1.17 -24.07
N PRO A 168 13.93 -0.15 -24.17
CA PRO A 168 14.67 -0.73 -25.28
C PRO A 168 13.87 -0.70 -26.58
N VAL A 169 12.54 -0.78 -26.53
CA VAL A 169 11.69 -0.89 -27.73
C VAL A 169 10.97 0.42 -28.04
N PHE A 170 10.15 0.93 -27.13
CA PHE A 170 9.28 2.07 -27.43
C PHE A 170 10.05 3.38 -27.54
N PHE A 171 10.80 3.75 -26.51
CA PHE A 171 11.48 5.05 -26.39
C PHE A 171 12.50 5.27 -27.51
N SER A 172 13.32 4.26 -27.79
CA SER A 172 14.34 4.31 -28.84
C SER A 172 13.74 4.59 -30.22
N ARG A 173 12.62 3.92 -30.55
CA ARG A 173 11.91 4.08 -31.83
C ARG A 173 11.08 5.36 -31.87
N ALA A 174 10.34 5.66 -30.81
CA ALA A 174 9.47 6.83 -30.72
C ALA A 174 10.27 8.15 -30.77
N MET A 175 11.52 8.16 -30.29
CA MET A 175 12.41 9.32 -30.39
C MET A 175 12.66 9.75 -31.84
N HIS A 176 12.69 8.79 -32.78
CA HIS A 176 12.87 9.07 -34.20
C HIS A 176 11.55 9.32 -34.94
N ALA A 177 10.44 8.77 -34.42
CA ALA A 177 9.12 8.85 -35.04
C ALA A 177 8.33 10.12 -34.70
N LEU A 178 8.67 10.80 -33.60
CA LEU A 178 8.01 12.02 -33.14
C LEU A 178 8.78 13.29 -33.49
N PRO A 179 8.09 14.41 -33.70
CA PRO A 179 8.73 15.72 -33.84
C PRO A 179 9.43 16.13 -32.54
N THR A 180 10.54 16.86 -32.69
CA THR A 180 11.32 17.42 -31.58
C THR A 180 11.24 18.93 -31.64
N ASP A 181 10.91 19.56 -30.51
CA ASP A 181 10.86 21.01 -30.38
C ASP A 181 12.29 21.60 -30.39
N LEU A 182 12.45 22.78 -30.98
CA LEU A 182 13.71 23.51 -30.94
C LEU A 182 13.98 24.03 -29.51
N PRO A 183 15.24 24.05 -29.04
CA PRO A 183 15.56 24.49 -27.67
C PRO A 183 15.14 25.93 -27.34
N ASP A 184 15.00 26.78 -28.35
CA ASP A 184 14.58 28.18 -28.22
C ASP A 184 13.06 28.38 -28.27
N GLY A 185 12.28 27.31 -28.46
CA GLY A 185 10.83 27.36 -28.59
C GLY A 185 10.31 27.97 -29.90
N SER A 186 11.19 28.24 -30.87
CA SER A 186 10.82 28.89 -32.14
C SER A 186 10.02 27.98 -33.10
N GLY A 187 9.96 26.68 -32.82
CA GLY A 187 9.25 25.72 -33.64
C GLY A 187 9.72 24.28 -33.39
N ILE A 188 9.64 23.46 -34.43
CA ILE A 188 10.08 22.06 -34.43
C ILE A 188 11.23 21.87 -35.41
N PHE A 189 12.12 20.91 -35.15
CA PHE A 189 13.08 20.44 -36.14
C PHE A 189 12.34 19.88 -37.38
N PRO A 190 12.99 19.89 -38.58
CA PRO A 190 12.43 19.24 -39.75
C PRO A 190 11.97 17.82 -39.44
N TYR A 191 10.68 17.58 -39.65
CA TYR A 191 10.01 16.34 -39.26
C TYR A 191 9.56 15.59 -40.52
N THR A 192 9.86 14.30 -40.55
CA THR A 192 9.33 13.38 -41.56
C THR A 192 8.68 12.22 -40.80
N PRO A 193 7.36 11.97 -40.99
CA PRO A 193 6.70 10.82 -40.38
C PRO A 193 7.38 9.50 -40.75
N PRO A 194 7.36 8.49 -39.86
CA PRO A 194 7.86 7.16 -40.18
C PRO A 194 6.98 6.49 -41.25
N ALA A 195 7.42 5.31 -41.72
CA ALA A 195 6.60 4.51 -42.62
C ALA A 195 5.28 4.08 -41.92
N GLU A 196 4.20 3.91 -42.69
CA GLU A 196 2.88 3.58 -42.15
C GLU A 196 2.90 2.32 -41.26
N GLU A 197 3.60 1.28 -41.70
CA GLU A 197 3.72 0.03 -40.93
C GLU A 197 4.49 0.20 -39.62
N GLU A 198 5.52 1.04 -39.60
CA GLU A 198 6.25 1.37 -38.38
C GLU A 198 5.39 2.19 -37.41
N ALA A 199 4.60 3.14 -37.92
CA ALA A 199 3.66 3.93 -37.13
C ALA A 199 2.59 3.04 -36.47
N LYS A 200 2.02 2.08 -37.21
CA LYS A 200 1.05 1.12 -36.67
C LYS A 200 1.65 0.24 -35.58
N GLU A 201 2.87 -0.24 -35.78
CA GLU A 201 3.55 -1.07 -34.78
C GLU A 201 3.89 -0.27 -33.51
N LEU A 202 4.36 0.97 -33.66
CA LEU A 202 4.59 1.87 -32.52
C LEU A 202 3.29 2.18 -31.77
N ALA A 203 2.19 2.41 -32.47
CA ALA A 203 0.88 2.62 -31.86
C ALA A 203 0.44 1.38 -31.06
N ARG A 204 0.65 0.17 -31.60
CA ARG A 204 0.35 -1.08 -30.90
C ARG A 204 1.17 -1.20 -29.60
N ILE A 205 2.47 -0.90 -29.66
CA ILE A 205 3.36 -0.92 -28.48
C ILE A 205 2.89 0.11 -27.44
N ALA A 206 2.51 1.33 -27.86
CA ALA A 206 1.99 2.35 -26.95
C ALA A 206 0.70 1.92 -26.25
N LEU A 207 -0.22 1.25 -26.97
CA LEU A 207 -1.44 0.71 -26.38
C LEU A 207 -1.14 -0.41 -25.39
N THR A 208 -0.17 -1.29 -25.67
CA THR A 208 0.29 -2.30 -24.68
C THR A 208 0.91 -1.63 -23.45
N LEU A 209 1.68 -0.56 -23.60
CA LEU A 209 2.18 0.20 -22.45
C LEU A 209 1.05 0.83 -21.63
N ALA A 210 -0.02 1.31 -22.28
CA ALA A 210 -1.21 1.83 -21.60
C ALA A 210 -2.00 0.71 -20.87
N GLU A 211 -1.95 -0.53 -21.35
CA GLU A 211 -2.52 -1.67 -20.61
C GLU A 211 -1.78 -1.91 -19.29
N PHE A 212 -0.45 -1.73 -19.25
CA PHE A 212 0.31 -1.80 -18.00
C PHE A 212 -0.07 -0.70 -17.01
N THR A 213 -0.36 0.52 -17.48
CA THR A 213 -0.84 1.59 -16.58
C THR A 213 -2.21 1.26 -15.99
N HIS A 214 -3.11 0.67 -16.78
CA HIS A 214 -4.39 0.16 -16.28
C HIS A 214 -4.23 -0.97 -15.25
N ASP A 215 -3.30 -1.90 -15.47
CA ASP A 215 -3.04 -2.99 -14.52
C ASP A 215 -2.50 -2.45 -13.19
N ALA A 216 -1.59 -1.46 -13.23
CA ALA A 216 -1.12 -0.74 -12.05
C ALA A 216 -2.27 -0.07 -11.28
N MET A 217 -3.17 0.62 -11.97
CA MET A 217 -4.36 1.24 -11.35
C MET A 217 -5.28 0.20 -10.71
N ALA A 218 -5.47 -0.92 -11.38
CA ALA A 218 -6.32 -2.00 -10.90
C ALA A 218 -5.74 -2.64 -9.62
N TYR A 219 -4.43 -2.91 -9.60
CA TYR A 219 -3.75 -3.48 -8.44
C TYR A 219 -3.64 -2.49 -7.27
N SER A 220 -3.45 -1.19 -7.53
CA SER A 220 -3.47 -0.17 -6.47
C SER A 220 -4.86 0.01 -5.86
N GLN A 221 -5.93 -0.13 -6.67
CA GLN A 221 -7.30 -0.17 -6.16
C GLN A 221 -7.56 -1.41 -5.31
N ASP A 222 -7.13 -2.59 -5.76
CA ASP A 222 -7.28 -3.83 -4.98
C ASP A 222 -6.53 -3.73 -3.64
N PHE A 223 -5.34 -3.12 -3.63
CA PHE A 223 -4.58 -2.85 -2.42
C PHE A 223 -5.39 -1.98 -1.44
N LEU A 224 -5.96 -0.87 -1.93
CA LEU A 224 -6.76 0.02 -1.08
C LEU A 224 -7.98 -0.70 -0.49
N VAL A 225 -8.66 -1.55 -1.27
CA VAL A 225 -9.80 -2.34 -0.79
C VAL A 225 -9.38 -3.31 0.31
N GLU A 226 -8.26 -4.01 0.14
CA GLU A 226 -7.73 -4.91 1.18
C GLU A 226 -7.29 -4.13 2.43
N MET A 227 -6.64 -2.98 2.27
CA MET A 227 -6.28 -2.11 3.40
C MET A 227 -7.52 -1.61 4.15
N GLN A 228 -8.58 -1.23 3.43
CA GLN A 228 -9.86 -0.84 4.04
C GLN A 228 -10.46 -2.00 4.84
N ASN A 229 -10.46 -3.20 4.27
CA ASN A 229 -11.01 -4.39 4.91
C ASN A 229 -10.20 -4.83 6.13
N LEU A 230 -8.87 -4.75 6.08
CA LEU A 230 -7.97 -5.08 7.19
C LEU A 230 -8.04 -4.05 8.32
N LEU A 231 -8.04 -2.75 7.99
CA LEU A 231 -7.90 -1.68 8.97
C LEU A 231 -9.23 -1.20 9.53
N LEU A 232 -10.28 -1.13 8.70
CA LEU A 232 -11.51 -0.38 9.00
C LEU A 232 -12.78 -1.22 9.11
N SER A 233 -12.75 -2.51 8.75
CA SER A 233 -13.98 -3.33 8.75
C SER A 233 -14.60 -3.54 10.14
N ASP A 234 -13.79 -3.53 11.21
CA ASP A 234 -14.26 -3.61 12.60
C ASP A 234 -15.00 -2.34 13.06
N LEU A 235 -14.61 -1.19 12.51
CA LEU A 235 -15.21 0.11 12.81
C LEU A 235 -16.60 0.26 12.19
N PHE A 236 -16.75 -0.15 10.92
CA PHE A 236 -17.99 0.02 10.16
C PHE A 236 -18.83 -1.26 10.03
N LYS A 237 -18.35 -2.38 10.60
CA LYS A 237 -18.98 -3.70 10.57
C LYS A 237 -19.38 -4.18 9.16
N THR A 238 -18.67 -3.68 8.14
CA THR A 238 -18.95 -3.90 6.72
C THR A 238 -17.63 -4.10 6.00
N ARG A 239 -17.61 -5.02 5.03
CA ARG A 239 -16.48 -5.21 4.12
C ARG A 239 -16.80 -4.61 2.77
N VAL A 240 -15.81 -4.01 2.13
CA VAL A 240 -15.90 -3.55 0.76
C VAL A 240 -15.71 -4.72 -0.17
N SER A 241 -16.62 -4.84 -1.14
CA SER A 241 -16.54 -5.84 -2.20
C SER A 241 -15.41 -5.51 -3.16
N HIS A 242 -14.64 -6.53 -3.55
CA HIS A 242 -13.67 -6.40 -4.63
C HIS A 242 -14.35 -6.15 -5.97
N ARG A 243 -13.58 -5.60 -6.91
CA ARG A 243 -14.04 -5.42 -8.30
C ARG A 243 -14.30 -6.77 -8.98
N ALA A 244 -15.14 -6.72 -10.01
CA ALA A 244 -15.41 -7.83 -10.92
C ALA A 244 -15.14 -7.34 -12.36
N PRO A 245 -13.89 -7.43 -12.86
CA PRO A 245 -13.58 -6.96 -14.20
C PRO A 245 -14.36 -7.76 -15.24
N PRO A 246 -14.85 -7.12 -16.32
CA PRO A 246 -15.55 -7.82 -17.38
C PRO A 246 -14.65 -8.78 -18.17
N ASP A 247 -13.35 -8.49 -18.22
CA ASP A 247 -12.34 -9.35 -18.83
C ASP A 247 -11.82 -10.36 -17.79
N PRO A 248 -12.03 -11.69 -17.99
CA PRO A 248 -11.55 -12.72 -17.08
C PRO A 248 -10.02 -12.84 -17.04
N ALA A 249 -9.29 -12.30 -18.02
CA ALA A 249 -7.84 -12.27 -18.00
C ALA A 249 -7.29 -11.27 -16.96
N LYS A 250 -8.08 -10.25 -16.60
CA LYS A 250 -7.70 -9.26 -15.58
C LYS A 250 -7.88 -9.84 -14.19
N ARG A 251 -6.78 -10.23 -13.56
CA ARG A 251 -6.78 -10.76 -12.20
C ARG A 251 -7.16 -9.70 -11.18
N VAL A 252 -7.92 -10.08 -10.17
CA VAL A 252 -8.24 -9.27 -8.99
C VAL A 252 -7.41 -9.78 -7.83
N ILE A 253 -6.67 -8.91 -7.17
CA ILE A 253 -5.82 -9.34 -6.05
C ILE A 253 -6.67 -9.39 -4.78
N ARG A 254 -6.75 -10.58 -4.18
CA ARG A 254 -7.43 -10.80 -2.91
C ARG A 254 -6.53 -11.57 -1.96
N LEU A 255 -6.54 -11.18 -0.68
CA LEU A 255 -5.71 -11.86 0.33
C LEU A 255 -6.20 -13.29 0.65
N GLU A 256 -7.44 -13.61 0.30
CA GLU A 256 -8.00 -14.96 0.39
C GLU A 256 -7.39 -15.92 -0.64
N ASP A 257 -6.96 -15.40 -1.80
CA ASP A 257 -6.38 -16.16 -2.91
C ASP A 257 -4.84 -16.11 -2.91
N PHE A 258 -4.24 -15.86 -1.74
CA PHE A 258 -2.81 -15.56 -1.60
C PHE A 258 -1.90 -16.60 -2.26
N ASP A 259 -2.14 -17.90 -2.04
CA ASP A 259 -1.24 -18.94 -2.55
C ASP A 259 -1.24 -19.02 -4.09
N ASP A 260 -2.39 -18.88 -4.73
CA ASP A 260 -2.50 -18.88 -6.20
C ASP A 260 -1.85 -17.64 -6.80
N LEU A 261 -2.18 -16.47 -6.26
CA LEU A 261 -1.66 -15.20 -6.76
C LEU A 261 -0.17 -15.06 -6.49
N ASN A 262 0.31 -15.52 -5.34
CA ASN A 262 1.74 -15.50 -5.02
C ASN A 262 2.52 -16.41 -5.98
N ARG A 263 2.03 -17.62 -6.25
CA ARG A 263 2.61 -18.50 -7.28
C ARG A 263 2.65 -17.79 -8.64
N HIS A 264 1.53 -17.18 -9.05
CA HIS A 264 1.46 -16.46 -10.32
C HIS A 264 2.52 -15.36 -10.44
N PHE A 265 2.57 -14.42 -9.49
CA PHE A 265 3.51 -13.29 -9.56
C PHE A 265 4.97 -13.65 -9.28
N SER A 266 5.25 -14.73 -8.53
CA SER A 266 6.61 -15.16 -8.21
C SER A 266 7.20 -16.16 -9.21
N GLN A 267 6.38 -16.87 -9.98
CA GLN A 267 6.85 -17.96 -10.85
C GLN A 267 6.41 -17.80 -12.31
N ASP A 268 5.21 -17.31 -12.57
CA ASP A 268 4.64 -17.34 -13.93
C ASP A 268 4.94 -16.07 -14.73
N THR A 269 5.01 -14.92 -14.07
CA THR A 269 5.29 -13.62 -14.69
C THR A 269 6.76 -13.51 -15.12
N ALA A 270 7.05 -12.59 -16.05
CA ALA A 270 8.43 -12.34 -16.47
C ALA A 270 9.28 -11.81 -15.31
N TRP A 271 8.71 -10.98 -14.45
CA TRP A 271 9.33 -10.56 -13.19
C TRP A 271 9.72 -11.74 -12.29
N GLY A 272 8.77 -12.64 -12.00
CA GLY A 272 9.05 -13.79 -11.12
C GLY A 272 10.18 -14.68 -11.66
N LYS A 273 10.13 -14.98 -12.96
CA LYS A 273 11.20 -15.72 -13.66
C LYS A 273 12.54 -15.00 -13.60
N TRP A 274 12.54 -13.68 -13.78
CA TRP A 274 13.74 -12.86 -13.69
C TRP A 274 14.36 -12.93 -12.29
N VAL A 275 13.55 -12.76 -11.22
CA VAL A 275 14.01 -12.84 -9.83
C VAL A 275 14.65 -14.19 -9.54
N ILE A 276 13.99 -15.29 -9.91
CA ILE A 276 14.53 -16.65 -9.71
C ILE A 276 15.90 -16.79 -10.41
N SER A 277 16.00 -16.32 -11.66
CA SER A 277 17.25 -16.41 -12.44
C SER A 277 18.40 -15.60 -11.83
N GLU A 278 18.09 -14.42 -11.27
CA GLU A 278 19.07 -13.58 -10.59
C GLU A 278 19.51 -14.23 -9.27
N GLU A 279 18.60 -14.76 -8.46
CA GLU A 279 18.95 -15.47 -7.23
C GLU A 279 19.87 -16.67 -7.49
N GLU A 280 19.60 -17.45 -8.53
CA GLU A 280 20.49 -18.54 -8.96
C GLU A 280 21.86 -18.04 -9.42
N ARG A 281 21.93 -16.86 -10.06
CA ARG A 281 23.19 -16.20 -10.43
C ARG A 281 23.99 -15.81 -9.19
N TRP A 282 23.34 -15.23 -8.18
CA TRP A 282 23.97 -14.84 -6.92
C TRP A 282 24.46 -16.04 -6.11
N LYS A 283 23.66 -17.11 -6.02
CA LYS A 283 24.07 -18.37 -5.37
C LYS A 283 25.33 -18.96 -6.02
N ARG A 284 25.34 -19.06 -7.35
CA ARG A 284 26.53 -19.51 -8.11
C ARG A 284 27.76 -18.62 -7.87
N ALA A 285 27.58 -17.30 -7.83
CA ALA A 285 28.67 -16.37 -7.55
C ALA A 285 29.24 -16.54 -6.12
N ALA A 286 28.38 -16.77 -5.13
CA ALA A 286 28.78 -17.02 -3.74
C ALA A 286 29.52 -18.37 -3.59
N ASP A 287 29.08 -19.41 -4.29
CA ASP A 287 29.74 -20.72 -4.29
C ASP A 287 31.14 -20.66 -4.91
N VAL A 288 31.32 -19.87 -5.97
CA VAL A 288 32.65 -19.63 -6.57
C VAL A 288 33.56 -18.86 -5.61
N ALA A 289 33.03 -17.84 -4.93
CA ALA A 289 33.81 -17.04 -3.98
C ALA A 289 34.25 -17.85 -2.74
N THR A 290 33.41 -18.78 -2.28
CA THR A 290 33.71 -19.62 -1.10
C THR A 290 34.51 -20.88 -1.46
N GLY A 291 34.25 -21.49 -2.62
CA GLY A 291 34.99 -22.66 -3.13
C GLY A 291 36.40 -22.36 -3.61
N GLY A 292 36.68 -21.12 -4.06
CA GLY A 292 38.03 -20.67 -4.41
C GLY A 292 38.99 -20.51 -3.23
N ALA A 293 38.49 -20.48 -1.99
CA ALA A 293 39.30 -20.35 -0.78
C ALA A 293 39.87 -21.69 -0.26
N ALA A 294 39.44 -22.84 -0.82
CA ALA A 294 39.84 -24.17 -0.34
C ALA A 294 40.97 -24.84 -1.17
N VAL A 295 41.57 -24.12 -2.14
CA VAL A 295 42.66 -24.66 -2.98
C VAL A 295 43.89 -23.76 -2.87
N GLY A 296 44.63 -23.92 -1.79
CA GLY A 296 45.95 -23.34 -1.59
C GLY A 296 46.70 -24.09 -0.47
N PRO A 297 47.91 -24.61 -0.73
CA PRO A 297 48.60 -25.64 0.06
C PRO A 297 49.04 -25.23 1.47
#